data_AF-A0A7S7G0D6-F1
#
_entry.id   AF-A0A7S7G0D6-F1
#
_cell.length_a   1.000
_cell.length_b   1.000
_cell.length_c   1.000
_cell.angle_alpha   90.00
_cell.angle_beta   90.00
_cell.angle_gamma   90.00
#
_symmetry.space_group_name_H-M   'P 1'
#
loop_
_entity.id
_entity.type
_entity.pdbx_description
1 polymer ?
#
loop_
_entity_poly.entity_id
_entity_poly.type
_entity_poly.pdbx_seq_one_letter_code
_entity_poly.pdbx_strand_id
1 'polypeptide(L)'
;MFIYFLGLLFKMNNNQVMAMNNLNDENYINNEINKLYLERKELATKISYFLIHHLDDDVKLQKQLNDLDQRIKNLYQRIYDIKLLKSINEQIWHDSYERNQIAIQILSISYQNPAIQELMTKHQKLVIKINNLNQNILIYNIN
;
A
#
# COMPACT_ATOMS: atom_id res chain seq x y z
N MET A 1 -30.38 -25.50 6.81
CA MET A 1 -29.24 -24.98 7.60
C MET A 1 -27.89 -25.17 6.88
N PHE A 2 -27.61 -26.35 6.30
CA PHE A 2 -26.37 -26.67 5.56
C PHE A 2 -26.07 -25.76 4.34
N ILE A 3 -27.12 -25.37 3.59
CA ILE A 3 -27.01 -24.58 2.35
C ILE A 3 -26.58 -23.13 2.63
N TYR A 4 -26.94 -22.58 3.79
CA TYR A 4 -26.58 -21.20 4.19
C TYR A 4 -25.07 -21.08 4.50
N PHE A 5 -24.46 -22.14 5.05
CA PHE A 5 -23.03 -22.17 5.39
C PHE A 5 -22.13 -22.29 4.15
N LEU A 6 -22.52 -23.11 3.17
CA LEU A 6 -21.83 -23.19 1.88
C LEU A 6 -21.90 -21.86 1.12
N GLY A 7 -23.07 -21.19 1.12
CA GLY A 7 -23.23 -19.90 0.48
C GLY A 7 -22.32 -18.78 1.03
N LEU A 8 -22.02 -18.81 2.32
CA LEU A 8 -21.08 -17.89 2.98
C LEU A 8 -19.61 -18.17 2.63
N LEU A 9 -19.23 -19.44 2.52
CA LEU A 9 -17.88 -19.86 2.12
C LEU A 9 -17.57 -19.50 0.65
N PHE A 10 -18.55 -19.64 -0.25
CA PHE A 10 -18.35 -19.39 -1.69
C PHE A 10 -18.41 -17.90 -2.09
N LYS A 11 -19.19 -17.05 -1.43
CA LYS A 11 -19.26 -15.60 -1.75
C LYS A 11 -17.96 -14.84 -1.47
N MET A 12 -17.05 -15.39 -0.67
CA MET A 12 -15.84 -14.70 -0.19
C MET A 12 -14.57 -15.06 -0.96
N ASN A 13 -14.67 -15.92 -1.97
CA ASN A 13 -13.53 -16.36 -2.78
C ASN A 13 -13.12 -15.36 -3.88
N ASN A 14 -13.83 -14.24 -4.02
CA ASN A 14 -13.52 -13.19 -4.99
C ASN A 14 -12.49 -12.16 -4.52
N ASN A 15 -11.71 -12.46 -3.47
CA ASN A 15 -10.57 -11.62 -3.10
C ASN A 15 -9.45 -11.86 -4.12
N GLN A 16 -9.59 -11.26 -5.31
CA GLN A 16 -8.48 -11.05 -6.20
C GLN A 16 -7.41 -10.32 -5.40
N VAL A 17 -6.36 -11.05 -5.03
CA VAL A 17 -5.10 -10.45 -4.59
C VAL A 17 -4.71 -9.53 -5.74
N MET A 18 -4.78 -8.22 -5.51
CA MET A 18 -4.35 -7.26 -6.52
C MET A 18 -2.86 -7.45 -6.71
N ALA A 19 -2.49 -8.18 -7.76
CA ALA A 19 -1.11 -8.38 -8.15
C ALA A 19 -0.56 -7.01 -8.61
N MET A 20 0.08 -6.29 -7.70
CA MET A 20 0.68 -5.00 -8.00
C MET A 20 2.12 -5.22 -8.44
N ASN A 21 2.38 -5.03 -9.73
CA ASN A 21 3.72 -4.97 -10.32
C ASN A 21 4.45 -3.68 -9.89
N ASN A 22 4.68 -3.46 -8.58
CA ASN A 22 5.18 -2.18 -8.04
C ASN A 22 6.70 -2.11 -7.87
N LEU A 23 7.46 -3.19 -8.12
CA LEU A 23 8.92 -3.15 -7.97
C LEU A 23 9.59 -2.22 -8.99
N ASN A 24 8.97 -2.03 -10.16
CA ASN A 24 9.50 -1.13 -11.18
C ASN A 24 9.30 0.34 -10.81
N ASP A 25 8.27 0.64 -10.02
CA ASP A 25 7.91 2.01 -9.63
C ASP A 25 8.82 2.57 -8.55
N GLU A 26 9.26 1.77 -7.55
CA GLU A 26 10.18 2.26 -6.51
C GLU A 26 11.55 2.68 -7.08
N ASN A 27 12.12 1.86 -7.97
CA ASN A 27 13.41 2.17 -8.62
C ASN A 27 13.31 3.39 -9.52
N TYR A 28 12.21 3.52 -10.27
CA TYR A 28 11.96 4.70 -11.09
C TYR A 28 11.87 5.97 -10.22
N ILE A 29 11.10 5.94 -9.14
CA ILE A 29 10.93 7.09 -8.23
C ILE A 29 12.26 7.45 -7.55
N ASN A 30 13.05 6.48 -7.10
CA ASN A 30 14.37 6.73 -6.52
C ASN A 30 15.32 7.41 -7.51
N ASN A 31 15.31 6.99 -8.77
CA ASN A 31 16.10 7.64 -9.81
C ASN A 31 15.64 9.08 -10.09
N GLU A 32 14.34 9.34 -10.05
CA GLU A 32 13.79 10.69 -10.19
C GLU A 32 14.20 11.59 -9.02
N ILE A 33 14.11 11.09 -7.78
CA ILE A 33 14.57 11.81 -6.58
C ILE A 33 16.04 12.19 -6.71
N ASN A 34 16.91 11.28 -7.15
CA ASN A 34 18.33 11.55 -7.33
C ASN A 34 18.59 12.67 -8.33
N LYS A 35 17.85 12.70 -9.46
CA LYS A 35 17.93 13.79 -10.44
C LYS A 35 17.51 15.13 -9.82
N LEU A 36 16.39 15.16 -9.10
CA LEU A 36 15.90 16.38 -8.45
C LEU A 36 16.84 16.90 -7.37
N TYR A 37 17.54 16.02 -6.64
CA TYR A 37 18.56 16.45 -5.68
C TYR A 37 19.78 17.11 -6.34
N LEU A 38 20.17 16.66 -7.53
CA LEU A 38 21.22 17.32 -8.32
C LEU A 38 20.77 18.70 -8.77
N GLU A 39 19.56 18.82 -9.33
CA GLU A 39 18.95 20.10 -9.73
C GLU A 39 18.85 21.07 -8.54
N ARG A 40 18.41 20.57 -7.37
CA ARG A 40 18.32 21.34 -6.12
C ARG A 40 19.68 21.88 -5.70
N LYS A 41 20.74 21.08 -5.81
CA LYS A 41 22.11 21.49 -5.44
C LYS A 41 22.61 22.60 -6.35
N GLU A 42 22.43 22.46 -7.67
CA GLU A 42 22.81 23.48 -8.64
C GLU A 42 22.06 24.79 -8.40
N LEU A 43 20.76 24.71 -8.14
CA LEU A 43 19.93 25.87 -7.85
C LEU A 43 20.32 26.56 -6.55
N ALA A 44 20.63 25.81 -5.48
CA ALA A 44 21.13 26.36 -4.23
C ALA A 44 22.46 27.11 -4.41
N THR A 45 23.37 26.57 -5.22
CA THR A 45 24.61 27.27 -5.59
C THR A 45 24.32 28.56 -6.35
N LYS A 46 23.38 28.54 -7.29
CA LYS A 46 22.97 29.72 -8.05
C LYS A 46 22.35 30.79 -7.14
N ILE A 47 21.48 30.41 -6.21
CA ILE A 47 20.89 31.35 -5.24
C ILE A 47 21.98 31.99 -4.38
N SER A 48 22.93 31.20 -3.88
CA SER A 48 24.06 31.70 -3.08
C SER A 48 24.88 32.74 -3.84
N TYR A 49 25.16 32.50 -5.12
CA TYR A 49 25.83 33.47 -6.00
C TYR A 49 25.03 34.78 -6.10
N PHE A 50 23.72 34.71 -6.37
CA PHE A 50 22.88 35.90 -6.50
C PHE A 50 22.80 36.71 -5.19
N LEU A 51 22.75 36.03 -4.04
CA LEU A 51 22.77 36.67 -2.72
C LEU A 51 24.09 37.41 -2.44
N ILE A 52 25.23 36.78 -2.73
CA ILE A 52 26.56 37.39 -2.53
C ILE A 52 26.76 38.61 -3.45
N HIS A 53 26.21 38.56 -4.66
CA HIS A 53 26.37 39.62 -5.67
C HIS A 53 25.22 40.64 -5.70
N HIS A 54 24.27 40.59 -4.75
CA HIS A 54 23.12 41.50 -4.66
C HIS A 54 22.31 41.62 -5.96
N LEU A 55 22.00 40.47 -6.58
CA LEU A 55 21.24 40.40 -7.84
C LEU A 55 19.74 40.16 -7.58
N ASP A 56 18.88 40.83 -8.35
CA ASP A 56 17.42 40.92 -8.12
C ASP A 56 16.59 39.63 -8.44
N ASP A 57 17.18 38.59 -9.03
CA ASP A 57 16.44 37.35 -9.41
C ASP A 57 16.29 36.32 -8.26
N ASP A 58 16.75 36.64 -7.06
CA ASP A 58 16.80 35.70 -5.92
C ASP A 58 15.41 35.13 -5.56
N VAL A 59 14.35 35.95 -5.61
CA VAL A 59 12.96 35.55 -5.30
C VAL A 59 12.46 34.45 -6.25
N LYS A 60 12.75 34.56 -7.55
CA LYS A 60 12.31 33.57 -8.55
C LYS A 60 13.04 32.25 -8.35
N LEU A 61 14.34 32.31 -8.06
CA LEU A 61 15.15 31.13 -7.79
C LEU A 61 14.73 30.43 -6.49
N GLN A 62 14.42 31.19 -5.44
CA GLN A 62 13.88 30.66 -4.18
C GLN A 62 12.53 29.95 -4.40
N LYS A 63 11.66 30.50 -5.24
CA LYS A 63 10.40 29.83 -5.61
C LYS A 63 10.65 28.48 -6.31
N GLN A 64 11.57 28.45 -7.28
CA GLN A 64 11.96 27.21 -7.96
C GLN A 64 12.52 26.16 -6.98
N LEU A 65 13.29 26.60 -5.99
CA LEU A 65 13.85 25.71 -4.96
C LEU A 65 12.74 25.11 -4.09
N ASN A 66 11.78 25.93 -3.67
CA ASN A 66 10.62 25.47 -2.92
C ASN A 66 9.78 24.47 -3.72
N ASP A 67 9.56 24.72 -5.01
CA ASP A 67 8.82 23.82 -5.89
C ASP A 67 9.54 22.46 -6.04
N LEU A 68 10.87 22.47 -6.17
CA LEU A 68 11.70 21.25 -6.17
C LEU A 68 11.58 20.49 -4.84
N ASP A 69 11.66 21.18 -3.70
CA ASP A 69 11.54 20.57 -2.37
C ASP A 69 10.16 19.91 -2.18
N GLN A 70 9.08 20.54 -2.67
CA GLN A 70 7.75 19.93 -2.66
C GLN A 70 7.67 18.69 -3.56
N ARG A 71 8.25 18.72 -4.76
CA ARG A 71 8.29 17.55 -5.66
C ARG A 71 9.03 16.38 -5.00
N ILE A 72 10.20 16.62 -4.42
CA ILE A 72 10.98 15.60 -3.71
C ILE A 72 10.16 15.01 -2.54
N LYS A 73 9.52 15.86 -1.74
CA LYS A 73 8.67 15.43 -0.63
C LYS A 73 7.52 14.53 -1.10
N ASN A 74 6.84 14.90 -2.18
CA ASN A 74 5.75 14.12 -2.75
C ASN A 74 6.23 12.76 -3.28
N LEU A 75 7.41 12.68 -3.88
CA LEU A 75 7.98 11.41 -4.34
C LEU A 75 8.32 10.47 -3.16
N TYR A 76 8.87 11.00 -2.06
CA TYR A 76 9.08 10.19 -0.85
C TYR A 76 7.77 9.69 -0.23
N GLN A 77 6.72 10.51 -0.24
CA GLN A 77 5.39 10.08 0.19
C GLN A 77 4.89 8.91 -0.67
N ARG A 78 5.03 9.00 -2.01
CA ARG A 78 4.64 7.90 -2.91
C ARG A 78 5.42 6.61 -2.63
N ILE A 79 6.71 6.67 -2.33
CA ILE A 79 7.49 5.48 -1.92
C ILE A 79 6.91 4.85 -0.65
N TYR A 80 6.58 5.68 0.34
CA TYR A 80 5.97 5.20 1.57
C TYR A 80 4.63 4.51 1.30
N ASP A 81 3.78 5.13 0.48
CA ASP A 81 2.46 4.58 0.14
C ASP A 81 2.59 3.23 -0.61
N ILE A 82 3.55 3.11 -1.54
CA ILE A 82 3.85 1.85 -2.23
C ILE A 82 4.23 0.75 -1.22
N LYS A 83 5.10 1.07 -0.26
CA LYS A 83 5.55 0.10 0.77
C LYS A 83 4.41 -0.31 1.69
N LEU A 84 3.58 0.63 2.09
CA LEU A 84 2.39 0.37 2.89
C LEU A 84 1.40 -0.55 2.15
N LEU A 85 1.09 -0.23 0.89
CA LEU A 85 0.21 -1.04 0.05
C LEU A 85 0.75 -2.47 -0.12
N LYS A 86 2.07 -2.62 -0.33
CA LYS A 86 2.72 -3.94 -0.40
C LYS A 86 2.51 -4.74 0.89
N SER A 87 2.72 -4.12 2.05
CA SER A 87 2.53 -4.77 3.35
C SER A 87 1.08 -5.19 3.58
N ILE A 88 0.10 -4.34 3.23
CA ILE A 88 -1.32 -4.67 3.34
C ILE A 88 -1.67 -5.86 2.44
N ASN A 89 -1.16 -5.89 1.20
CA ASN A 89 -1.37 -7.00 0.27
C ASN A 89 -0.80 -8.32 0.78
N GLU A 90 0.42 -8.30 1.34
CA GLU A 90 1.04 -9.49 1.95
C GLU A 90 0.17 -10.02 3.11
N GLN A 91 -0.40 -9.13 3.92
CA GLN A 91 -1.28 -9.51 5.01
C GLN A 91 -2.60 -10.11 4.51
N ILE A 92 -3.21 -9.52 3.48
CA ILE A 92 -4.41 -10.07 2.85
C ILE A 92 -4.15 -11.46 2.29
N TRP A 93 -3.00 -11.66 1.63
CA TRP A 93 -2.61 -12.97 1.09
C TRP A 93 -2.47 -14.01 2.20
N HIS A 94 -1.76 -13.68 3.27
CA HIS A 94 -1.55 -14.58 4.42
C HIS A 94 -2.88 -14.95 5.09
N ASP A 95 -3.70 -13.95 5.43
CA ASP A 95 -4.99 -14.16 6.08
C ASP A 95 -5.95 -14.95 5.18
N SER A 96 -5.89 -14.73 3.85
CA SER A 96 -6.70 -15.47 2.87
C SER A 96 -6.29 -16.95 2.77
N TYR A 97 -4.98 -17.22 2.81
CA TYR A 97 -4.46 -18.57 2.85
C TYR A 97 -4.93 -19.31 4.11
N GLU A 98 -4.77 -18.71 5.30
CA GLU A 98 -5.22 -19.30 6.57
C GLU A 98 -6.73 -19.56 6.56
N ARG A 99 -7.52 -18.58 6.11
CA ARG A 99 -8.97 -18.72 5.96
C ARG A 99 -9.33 -19.93 5.11
N ASN A 100 -8.63 -20.15 3.99
CA ASN A 100 -8.89 -21.27 3.09
C ASN A 100 -8.53 -22.62 3.75
N GLN A 101 -7.44 -22.68 4.51
CA GLN A 101 -7.08 -23.90 5.26
C GLN A 101 -8.15 -24.24 6.30
N ILE A 102 -8.65 -23.25 7.04
CA ILE A 102 -9.74 -23.46 8.01
C ILE A 102 -11.02 -23.93 7.30
N ALA A 103 -11.35 -23.35 6.14
CA ALA A 103 -12.51 -23.78 5.36
C ALA A 103 -12.40 -25.26 4.94
N ILE A 104 -11.23 -25.70 4.48
CA ILE A 104 -10.96 -27.11 4.15
C ILE A 104 -11.13 -28.01 5.37
N GLN A 105 -10.61 -27.61 6.53
CA GLN A 105 -10.77 -28.36 7.79
C GLN A 105 -12.24 -28.49 8.20
N ILE A 106 -13.02 -27.42 8.09
CA ILE A 106 -14.46 -27.47 8.39
C ILE A 106 -15.17 -28.46 7.47
N LEU A 107 -14.81 -28.50 6.19
CA LEU A 107 -15.41 -29.41 5.21
C LEU A 107 -14.97 -30.87 5.38
N SER A 108 -13.82 -31.14 6.01
CA SER A 108 -13.28 -32.49 6.18
C SER A 108 -13.68 -33.17 7.50
N ILE A 109 -14.18 -32.40 8.48
CA ILE A 109 -14.52 -32.90 9.81
C ILE A 109 -16.01 -33.26 9.91
N SER A 110 -16.33 -34.35 10.62
CA SER A 110 -17.72 -34.73 10.92
C SER A 110 -18.47 -33.60 11.63
N TYR A 111 -19.69 -33.30 11.18
CA TYR A 111 -20.52 -32.19 11.67
C TYR A 111 -20.78 -32.19 13.18
N GLN A 112 -20.66 -33.36 13.84
CA GLN A 112 -20.85 -33.50 15.29
C GLN A 112 -19.59 -33.11 16.10
N ASN A 113 -18.48 -32.76 15.44
CA ASN A 113 -17.26 -32.36 16.13
C ASN A 113 -17.42 -30.96 16.75
N PRO A 114 -17.29 -30.81 18.09
CA PRO A 114 -17.45 -29.53 18.76
C PRO A 114 -16.42 -28.47 18.31
N ALA A 115 -15.26 -28.88 17.77
CA ALA A 115 -14.24 -27.98 17.25
C ALA A 115 -14.70 -27.16 16.03
N ILE A 116 -15.78 -27.59 15.34
CA ILE A 116 -16.31 -26.88 14.16
C ILE A 116 -16.72 -25.45 14.52
N GLN A 117 -17.30 -25.22 15.70
CA GLN A 117 -17.75 -23.89 16.11
C GLN A 117 -16.56 -22.93 16.30
N GLU A 118 -15.45 -23.42 16.85
CA GLU A 118 -14.21 -22.65 17.01
C GLU A 118 -13.61 -22.31 15.65
N LEU A 119 -13.52 -23.29 14.74
CA LEU A 119 -13.03 -23.11 13.37
C LEU A 119 -13.89 -22.09 12.60
N MET A 120 -15.21 -22.17 12.71
CA MET A 120 -16.12 -21.20 12.09
C MET A 120 -15.90 -19.78 12.62
N THR A 121 -15.69 -19.63 13.93
CA THR A 121 -15.41 -18.33 14.55
C THR A 121 -14.09 -17.75 14.04
N LYS A 122 -13.03 -18.57 13.95
CA LYS A 122 -11.73 -18.16 13.39
C LYS A 122 -11.86 -17.74 11.92
N HIS A 123 -12.55 -18.54 11.12
CA HIS A 123 -12.82 -18.24 9.71
C HIS A 123 -13.52 -16.88 9.55
N GLN A 124 -14.58 -16.62 10.32
CA GLN A 124 -15.31 -15.34 10.27
C GLN A 124 -14.45 -14.14 10.68
N LYS A 125 -13.59 -14.29 11.69
CA LYS A 125 -12.66 -13.23 12.08
C LYS A 125 -11.69 -12.86 10.96
N LEU A 126 -11.12 -13.86 10.27
CA LEU A 126 -10.21 -13.63 9.14
C LEU A 126 -10.93 -12.94 7.98
N VAL A 127 -12.16 -13.33 7.67
CA VAL A 127 -12.99 -12.67 6.65
C VAL A 127 -13.15 -11.18 6.94
N ILE A 128 -13.53 -10.82 8.17
CA ILE A 128 -13.73 -9.41 8.57
C ILE A 128 -12.40 -8.65 8.45
N LYS A 129 -11.31 -9.24 8.92
CA LYS A 129 -9.98 -8.65 8.85
C LYS A 129 -9.56 -8.36 7.40
N ILE A 130 -9.72 -9.33 6.49
CA ILE A 130 -9.41 -9.15 5.07
C ILE A 130 -10.28 -8.06 4.43
N ASN A 131 -11.59 -8.03 4.73
CA ASN A 131 -12.48 -7.00 4.20
C ASN A 131 -12.08 -5.59 4.63
N ASN A 132 -11.68 -5.42 5.90
CA ASN A 132 -11.20 -4.13 6.40
C ASN A 132 -9.89 -3.70 5.72
N LEU A 133 -8.96 -4.64 5.49
CA LEU A 133 -7.71 -4.37 4.79
C LEU A 133 -7.96 -3.98 3.32
N ASN A 134 -8.89 -4.65 2.63
CA ASN A 134 -9.29 -4.31 1.26
C ASN A 134 -9.89 -2.90 1.17
N GLN A 135 -10.70 -2.48 2.15
CA GLN A 135 -11.24 -1.12 2.21
C GLN A 135 -10.13 -0.08 2.38
N ASN A 136 -9.11 -0.36 3.20
CA ASN A 136 -7.97 0.53 3.35
C ASN A 136 -7.23 0.73 2.02
N ILE A 137 -7.02 -0.34 1.23
CA ILE A 137 -6.38 -0.23 -0.10
C ILE A 137 -7.15 0.73 -1.02
N LEU A 138 -8.48 0.65 -1.05
CA LEU A 138 -9.31 1.55 -1.87
C LEU A 138 -9.11 3.02 -1.49
N ILE A 139 -8.91 3.32 -0.21
CA ILE A 139 -8.65 4.69 0.26
C ILE A 139 -7.27 5.18 -0.23
N TYR A 140 -6.26 4.31 -0.22
CA TYR A 140 -4.90 4.65 -0.66
C TYR A 140 -4.73 4.71 -2.19
N ASN A 141 -5.60 4.05 -2.98
CA ASN A 141 -5.57 4.09 -4.45
C ASN A 141 -6.35 5.26 -5.07
N ILE A 142 -7.06 6.07 -4.27
CA ILE A 142 -7.87 7.22 -4.75
C ILE A 142 -7.15 8.57 -4.58
N ASN A 143 -6.01 8.61 -3.88
CA ASN A 143 -5.15 9.79 -3.73
C ASN A 143 -3.89 9.69 -4.60
#